data_AF-A0A3M1EW85-F1
#
_entry.id   AF-A0A3M1EW85-F1
#
_cell.length_a   1.000
_cell.length_b   1.000
_cell.length_c   1.000
_cell.angle_alpha   90.00
_cell.angle_beta   90.00
_cell.angle_gamma   90.00
#
_symmetry.space_group_name_H-M   'P 1'
#
loop_
_entity.id
_entity.type
_entity.pdbx_description
1 polymer ?
#
loop_
_entity_poly.entity_id
_entity_poly.type
_entity_poly.pdbx_seq_one_letter_code
_entity_poly.pdbx_strand_id
1 'polypeptide(L)'
;MNPKSASEIPAELVEFLRQGAPALLLTVGEDGYPHTAMTWAAARDSQTIRFGADIGGTTLANLERESRASLQIIGPNNLLFIVKGPVRQVKARIEAALFPIAMMELSVAHVKEQSWLGVVVSALA
;
A
#
# COMPACT_ATOMS: atom_id res chain seq x y z
N MET A 1 18.27 -17.63 -1.07
CA MET A 1 17.49 -17.28 0.15
C MET A 1 16.04 -17.20 -0.25
N ASN A 2 15.16 -18.02 0.34
CA ASN A 2 13.71 -17.89 0.11
C ASN A 2 13.25 -16.54 0.66
N PRO A 3 12.48 -15.74 -0.09
CA PRO A 3 11.80 -14.60 0.52
C PRO A 3 10.83 -15.17 1.56
N LYS A 4 10.96 -14.74 2.82
CA LYS A 4 9.98 -15.05 3.87
C LYS A 4 8.68 -14.33 3.49
N SER A 5 7.75 -15.06 2.88
CA SER A 5 6.37 -14.59 2.80
C SER A 5 5.78 -14.65 4.20
N ALA A 6 5.52 -13.48 4.78
CA ALA A 6 4.86 -13.35 6.08
C ALA A 6 3.39 -12.97 5.87
N SER A 7 2.53 -13.38 6.81
CA SER A 7 1.14 -12.92 6.90
C SER A 7 1.03 -11.64 7.74
N GLU A 8 2.14 -11.09 8.21
CA GLU A 8 2.17 -9.89 9.05
C GLU A 8 3.29 -8.95 8.60
N ILE A 9 3.08 -7.65 8.80
CA ILE A 9 4.06 -6.61 8.51
C ILE A 9 5.17 -6.62 9.58
N PRO A 10 6.46 -6.65 9.21
CA PRO A 10 7.58 -6.52 10.15
C PRO A 10 7.54 -5.19 10.90
N ALA A 11 8.06 -5.19 12.14
CA ALA A 11 8.01 -4.03 13.02
C ALA A 11 8.64 -2.78 12.38
N GLU A 12 9.77 -2.91 11.67
CA GLU A 12 10.41 -1.79 11.00
C GLU A 12 9.53 -1.14 9.93
N LEU A 13 8.72 -1.93 9.22
CA LEU A 13 7.78 -1.42 8.23
C LEU A 13 6.54 -0.80 8.89
N VAL A 14 6.06 -1.35 10.01
CA VAL A 14 5.00 -0.71 10.81
C VAL A 14 5.45 0.66 11.30
N GLU A 15 6.65 0.75 11.89
CA GLU A 15 7.17 2.03 12.40
C GLU A 15 7.35 3.06 11.28
N PHE A 16 7.89 2.64 10.13
CA PHE A 16 8.03 3.53 8.98
C PHE A 16 6.67 4.08 8.50
N LEU A 17 5.63 3.23 8.45
CA LEU A 17 4.30 3.62 8.00
C LEU A 17 3.44 4.30 9.08
N ARG A 18 3.89 4.37 10.34
CA ARG A 18 3.08 4.86 11.47
C ARG A 18 2.58 6.30 11.29
N GLN A 19 3.43 7.16 10.71
CA GLN A 19 3.10 8.58 10.44
C GLN A 19 2.53 8.82 9.03
N GLY A 20 2.40 7.75 8.24
CA GLY A 20 2.11 7.86 6.82
C GLY A 20 3.39 8.01 5.98
N ALA A 21 3.43 7.30 4.86
CA ALA A 21 4.52 7.39 3.89
C ALA A 21 3.95 7.29 2.46
N PRO A 22 4.66 7.81 1.45
CA PRO A 22 4.30 7.56 0.06
C PRO A 22 4.43 6.05 -0.25
N ALA A 23 3.48 5.54 -1.03
CA ALA A 23 3.50 4.19 -1.54
C ALA A 23 3.02 4.17 -2.99
N LEU A 24 3.50 3.19 -3.76
CA LEU A 24 2.94 2.87 -5.06
C LEU A 24 1.84 1.83 -4.88
N LEU A 25 0.61 2.22 -5.17
CA LEU A 25 -0.57 1.37 -5.13
C LEU A 25 -0.76 0.68 -6.48
N LEU A 26 -1.02 -0.62 -6.45
CA LEU A 26 -1.35 -1.44 -7.60
C LEU A 26 -2.75 -2.01 -7.42
N THR A 27 -3.63 -1.73 -8.38
CA THR A 27 -5.00 -2.27 -8.46
C THR A 27 -5.19 -3.04 -9.76
N VAL A 28 -6.21 -3.89 -9.84
CA VAL A 28 -6.52 -4.64 -11.06
C VAL A 28 -7.30 -3.74 -12.02
N GLY A 29 -6.71 -3.39 -13.16
CA GLY A 29 -7.35 -2.61 -14.23
C GLY A 29 -8.54 -3.33 -14.85
N GLU A 30 -9.38 -2.59 -15.56
CA GLU A 30 -10.54 -3.14 -16.26
C GLU A 30 -10.12 -4.13 -17.36
N ASP A 31 -8.99 -3.86 -17.98
CA ASP A 31 -8.30 -4.70 -18.97
C ASP A 31 -7.57 -5.91 -18.36
N GLY A 32 -7.59 -6.06 -17.04
CA GLY A 32 -6.89 -7.10 -16.30
C GLY A 32 -5.39 -6.84 -16.06
N TYR A 33 -4.84 -5.74 -16.59
CA TYR A 33 -3.46 -5.33 -16.29
C TYR A 33 -3.38 -4.50 -15.01
N PRO A 34 -2.22 -4.43 -14.33
CA PRO A 34 -2.08 -3.59 -13.15
C PRO A 34 -2.22 -2.11 -13.49
N HIS A 35 -3.14 -1.42 -12.82
CA HIS A 35 -3.16 0.04 -12.76
C HIS A 35 -2.36 0.52 -11.56
N THR A 36 -1.51 1.53 -11.75
CA THR A 36 -0.66 2.06 -10.67
C THR A 36 -0.97 3.52 -10.36
N ALA A 37 -0.90 3.87 -9.08
CA ALA A 37 -1.06 5.24 -8.60
C ALA A 37 -0.16 5.48 -7.39
N MET A 38 0.33 6.72 -7.23
CA MET A 38 0.97 7.12 -5.97
C MET A 38 -0.12 7.44 -4.94
N THR A 39 0.08 6.98 -3.71
CA THR A 39 -0.83 7.26 -2.58
C THR A 39 -0.03 7.50 -1.30
N TRP A 40 -0.73 7.90 -0.25
CA TRP A 40 -0.22 7.89 1.11
C TRP A 40 -0.76 6.66 1.84
N ALA A 41 0.13 5.90 2.46
CA ALA A 41 -0.18 4.69 3.19
C ALA A 41 0.25 4.83 4.66
N ALA A 42 -0.60 4.39 5.58
CA ALA A 42 -0.33 4.41 7.02
C ALA A 42 -0.73 3.08 7.67
N ALA A 43 0.18 2.50 8.46
CA ALA A 43 -0.08 1.27 9.21
C ALA A 43 -0.35 1.61 10.69
N ARG A 44 -1.39 1.00 11.27
CA ARG A 44 -1.70 1.13 12.70
C ARG A 44 -1.13 -0.03 13.52
N ASP A 45 -1.02 -1.18 12.88
CA ASP A 45 -0.58 -2.46 13.43
C ASP A 45 0.04 -3.31 12.32
N SER A 46 0.40 -4.57 12.64
CA SER A 46 1.03 -5.48 11.69
C SER A 46 0.06 -6.12 10.68
N GLN A 47 -1.25 -5.85 10.80
CA GLN A 47 -2.32 -6.54 10.08
C GLN A 47 -3.07 -5.64 9.09
N THR A 48 -2.95 -4.32 9.22
CA THR A 48 -3.73 -3.37 8.43
C THR A 48 -2.91 -2.18 7.95
N ILE A 49 -3.14 -1.80 6.68
CA ILE A 49 -2.62 -0.56 6.10
C ILE A 49 -3.78 0.23 5.53
N ARG A 50 -3.91 1.49 5.95
CA ARG A 50 -4.86 2.44 5.36
C ARG A 50 -4.20 3.26 4.29
N PHE A 51 -4.94 3.62 3.25
CA PHE A 51 -4.45 4.47 2.18
C PHE A 51 -5.57 5.29 1.55
N GLY A 52 -5.19 6.33 0.82
CA GLY A 52 -6.11 7.20 0.12
C GLY A 52 -6.38 6.75 -1.32
N ALA A 53 -7.61 6.91 -1.78
CA ALA A 53 -7.98 6.76 -3.19
C ALA A 53 -8.87 7.94 -3.62
N ASP A 54 -8.55 8.59 -4.74
CA ASP A 54 -9.30 9.75 -5.20
C ASP A 54 -10.73 9.37 -5.59
N ILE A 55 -11.69 10.17 -5.15
CA ILE A 55 -13.11 9.97 -5.46
C ILE A 55 -13.33 10.25 -6.94
N GLY A 56 -13.90 9.28 -7.66
CA GLY A 56 -14.08 9.34 -9.12
C GLY A 56 -12.83 8.97 -9.91
N GLY A 57 -11.73 8.57 -9.26
CA GLY A 57 -10.51 8.12 -9.94
C GLY A 57 -10.54 6.64 -10.33
N THR A 58 -9.70 6.27 -11.31
CA THR A 58 -9.54 4.89 -11.81
C THR A 58 -9.23 3.89 -10.70
N THR A 59 -8.39 4.29 -9.73
CA THR A 59 -8.06 3.46 -8.57
C THR A 59 -9.30 3.05 -7.78
N LEU A 60 -10.21 4.00 -7.48
CA LEU A 60 -11.39 3.71 -6.69
C LEU A 60 -12.36 2.81 -7.47
N ALA A 61 -12.59 3.11 -8.75
CA ALA A 61 -13.41 2.28 -9.64
C ALA A 61 -12.86 0.84 -9.75
N ASN A 62 -11.53 0.68 -9.81
CA ASN A 62 -10.91 -0.64 -9.78
C ASN A 62 -11.16 -1.38 -8.46
N LEU A 63 -11.06 -0.71 -7.32
CA LEU A 63 -11.27 -1.30 -5.99
C LEU A 63 -12.73 -1.69 -5.73
N GLU A 64 -13.68 -0.94 -6.30
CA GLU A 64 -15.11 -1.25 -6.26
C GLU A 64 -15.45 -2.52 -7.05
N ARG A 65 -14.81 -2.72 -8.21
CA ARG A 65 -14.97 -3.93 -9.03
C ARG A 65 -14.18 -5.12 -8.49
N GLU A 66 -12.97 -4.87 -8.00
CA GLU A 66 -12.02 -5.87 -7.55
C GLU A 66 -11.35 -5.42 -6.24
N SER A 67 -11.82 -5.98 -5.13
CA SER A 67 -11.40 -5.60 -3.77
C SER A 67 -10.04 -6.18 -3.37
N ARG A 68 -9.06 -6.19 -4.28
CA ARG A 68 -7.69 -6.63 -4.03
C ARG A 68 -6.70 -5.57 -4.50
N ALA A 69 -5.65 -5.35 -3.71
CA ALA A 69 -4.57 -4.46 -4.08
C ALA A 69 -3.21 -4.96 -3.60
N SER A 70 -2.17 -4.31 -4.10
CA SER A 70 -0.82 -4.39 -3.54
C SER A 70 -0.28 -2.97 -3.30
N LEU A 71 0.46 -2.79 -2.20
CA LEU A 71 1.21 -1.59 -1.89
C LEU A 71 2.69 -1.93 -1.97
N GLN A 72 3.39 -1.26 -2.88
CA GLN A 72 4.85 -1.25 -2.91
C GLN A 72 5.34 -0.09 -2.06
N ILE A 73 6.16 -0.40 -1.05
CA ILE A 73 6.77 0.56 -0.15
C ILE A 73 8.28 0.55 -0.39
N ILE A 74 8.81 1.75 -0.61
CA ILE A 74 10.24 2.01 -0.79
C ILE A 74 10.58 3.12 0.21
N GLY A 75 11.35 2.78 1.23
CA GLY A 75 11.74 3.66 2.31
C GLY A 75 13.25 3.84 2.42
N PRO A 76 13.72 4.55 3.47
CA PRO A 76 15.13 4.66 3.78
C PRO A 76 15.71 3.32 4.24
N ASN A 77 17.04 3.23 4.34
CA ASN A 77 17.74 2.09 4.92
C ASN A 77 17.41 0.73 4.27
N ASN A 78 17.23 0.71 2.94
CA ASN A 78 16.89 -0.50 2.18
C ASN A 78 15.54 -1.12 2.53
N LEU A 79 14.62 -0.34 3.08
CA LEU A 79 13.25 -0.77 3.35
C LEU A 79 12.51 -0.91 2.02
N LEU A 80 12.35 -2.16 1.56
CA LEU A 80 11.77 -2.46 0.26
C LEU A 80 10.81 -3.64 0.37
N PHE A 81 9.52 -3.36 0.36
CA PHE A 81 8.47 -4.36 0.60
C PHE A 81 7.31 -4.21 -0.37
N ILE A 82 6.70 -5.34 -0.70
CA ILE A 82 5.35 -5.38 -1.27
C ILE A 82 4.40 -6.03 -0.27
N VAL A 83 3.29 -5.36 0.01
CA VAL A 83 2.20 -5.84 0.87
C VAL A 83 0.97 -6.05 0.01
N LYS A 84 0.29 -7.18 0.15
CA LYS A 84 -0.88 -7.54 -0.65
C LYS A 84 -2.03 -7.97 0.25
N GLY A 85 -3.24 -7.73 -0.20
CA GLY A 85 -4.42 -8.27 0.46
C GLY A 85 -5.73 -7.70 -0.04
N PRO A 86 -6.85 -8.16 0.55
CA PRO A 86 -8.16 -7.60 0.28
C PRO A 86 -8.26 -6.18 0.82
N VAL A 87 -9.06 -5.36 0.14
CA VAL A 87 -9.28 -3.96 0.47
C VAL A 87 -10.75 -3.72 0.77
N ARG A 88 -11.03 -2.88 1.75
CA ARG A 88 -12.38 -2.36 2.03
C ARG A 88 -12.35 -0.85 2.19
N GLN A 89 -13.46 -0.19 1.87
CA GLN A 89 -13.63 1.22 2.20
C GLN A 89 -13.88 1.38 3.71
N VAL A 90 -13.10 2.25 4.34
CA VAL A 90 -13.31 2.66 5.75
C VAL A 90 -14.11 3.94 5.81
N LYS A 91 -13.85 4.86 4.87
CA LYS A 91 -14.54 6.15 4.82
C LYS A 91 -14.73 6.59 3.38
N ALA A 92 -15.97 6.93 3.01
CA ALA A 92 -16.28 7.40 1.65
C ALA A 92 -15.61 8.75 1.31
N ARG A 93 -15.36 9.59 2.31
CA ARG A 93 -14.65 10.87 2.15
C ARG A 93 -13.87 11.23 3.41
N ILE A 94 -12.62 11.64 3.26
CA ILE A 94 -11.81 12.24 4.33
C ILE A 94 -12.11 13.74 4.35
N GLU A 95 -12.84 14.23 5.35
CA GLU A 95 -13.26 15.64 5.42
C GLU A 95 -12.10 16.60 5.67
N ALA A 96 -11.05 16.13 6.34
CA ALA A 96 -9.84 16.91 6.59
C ALA A 96 -8.94 17.08 5.34
N ALA A 97 -9.20 16.32 4.27
CA ALA A 97 -8.42 16.43 3.03
C ALA A 97 -8.90 17.61 2.19
N LEU A 98 -7.95 18.35 1.59
CA LEU A 98 -8.23 19.50 0.72
C LEU A 98 -8.86 19.11 -0.63
N PHE A 99 -8.83 17.82 -0.97
CA PHE A 99 -9.35 17.28 -2.22
C PHE A 99 -10.22 16.03 -1.96
N PRO A 100 -11.11 15.65 -2.89
CA PRO A 100 -12.02 14.52 -2.71
C PRO A 100 -11.28 13.18 -2.69
N ILE A 101 -11.05 12.64 -1.49
CA ILE A 101 -10.35 11.37 -1.30
C ILE A 101 -11.14 10.46 -0.34
N ALA A 102 -11.24 9.18 -0.68
CA ALA A 102 -11.78 8.12 0.16
C ALA A 102 -10.65 7.46 0.97
N MET A 103 -10.99 6.92 2.15
CA MET A 103 -10.07 6.12 2.97
C MET A 103 -10.36 4.64 2.76
N MET A 104 -9.34 3.93 2.30
CA MET A 104 -9.34 2.50 2.08
C MET A 104 -8.48 1.81 3.13
N GLU A 105 -8.74 0.53 3.40
CA GLU A 105 -7.93 -0.31 4.29
C GLU A 105 -7.66 -1.64 3.63
N LEU A 106 -6.38 -1.98 3.52
CA LEU A 106 -5.88 -3.28 3.11
C LEU A 106 -5.67 -4.13 4.36
N SER A 107 -6.31 -5.30 4.40
CA SER A 107 -5.97 -6.35 5.37
C SER A 107 -4.80 -7.15 4.84
N VAL A 108 -3.75 -7.31 5.63
CA VAL A 108 -2.51 -7.94 5.19
C VAL A 108 -2.74 -9.43 4.98
N ALA A 109 -2.57 -9.90 3.74
CA ALA A 109 -2.61 -11.33 3.40
C ALA A 109 -1.22 -11.87 3.07
N HIS A 110 -0.36 -11.02 2.50
CA HIS A 110 0.98 -11.40 2.11
C HIS A 110 1.93 -10.20 2.17
N VAL A 111 3.06 -10.39 2.84
CA VAL A 111 4.17 -9.45 2.88
C VAL A 111 5.40 -10.13 2.30
N LYS A 112 6.07 -9.43 1.39
CA LYS A 112 7.33 -9.88 0.80
C LYS A 112 8.35 -8.77 0.85
N GLU A 113 9.47 -9.04 1.52
CA GLU A 113 10.69 -8.25 1.37
C GLU A 113 11.24 -8.46 -0.05
N GLN A 114 11.57 -7.36 -0.72
CA GLN A 114 12.05 -7.34 -2.09
C GLN A 114 13.48 -6.78 -2.22
N SER A 115 14.20 -6.66 -1.10
CA SER A 115 15.62 -6.30 -1.09
C SER A 115 16.47 -7.34 -1.87
N TRP A 116 17.59 -6.88 -2.42
CA TRP A 116 18.55 -7.73 -3.12
C TRP A 116 19.90 -7.72 -2.41
N LEU A 117 20.58 -8.86 -2.38
CA LEU A 117 21.90 -8.97 -1.78
C LEU A 117 22.90 -8.09 -2.53
N GLY A 118 23.63 -7.24 -1.79
CA GLY A 118 24.64 -6.34 -2.35
C GLY A 118 24.08 -5.08 -3.03
N VAL A 119 22.76 -4.85 -2.97
CA VAL A 119 22.10 -3.65 -3.51
C VAL A 119 21.40 -2.90 -2.38
N VAL A 120 21.57 -1.59 -2.36
CA VAL A 120 20.85 -0.69 -1.45
C VAL A 120 19.90 0.17 -2.26
N VAL A 121 18.62 0.13 -1.90
CA VAL A 121 17.59 1.02 -2.43
C VAL A 121 17.22 2.03 -1.36
N SER A 122 17.08 3.30 -1.75
CA SER A 122 16.54 4.34 -0.88
C SER A 122 15.65 5.26 -1.71
N ALA A 123 14.54 5.69 -1.12
CA ALA A 123 13.85 6.87 -1.61
C ALA A 123 14.80 8.08 -1.54
N LEU A 124 14.82 8.90 -2.58
CA LEU A 124 15.52 10.18 -2.58
C LEU A 124 14.60 11.24 -1.97
N ALA A 125 15.21 12.19 -1.26
CA ALA A 125 14.53 13.34 -0.66
C ALA A 125 14.14 14.38 -1.71
#